data_AF-A0A2V8SUY3-F1
#
_entry.id   AF-A0A2V8SUY3-F1
#
_cell.length_a   1.000
_cell.length_b   1.000
_cell.length_c   1.000
_cell.angle_alpha   90.00
_cell.angle_beta   90.00
_cell.angle_gamma   90.00
#
_symmetry.space_group_name_H-M   'P 1'
#
loop_
_entity.id
_entity.type
_entity.pdbx_description
1 polymer ?
#
loop_
_entity_poly.entity_id
_entity_poly.type
_entity_poly.pdbx_seq_one_letter_code
_entity_poly.pdbx_strand_id
1 'polypeptide(L)'
;MMNRILAMVKPLVLSIFAVTLFSLAQSEARADEVFLAGFTNGCFGSGCAPGATATSGGLTYSNSTFSGTTANGFRAIGGNANPGSNFNNLGSISLSTAPQSYNTPFTLQVTFTAPQGINGSNSATFTATITGTVRSDNTGGVFIDFNNTPLLFTFTDPNCEANPEPQPPSAGNTTCGSGSFFFSVNDVSIDPGQTVPLTGQITGAQQSSVPEPATLLLLGTGLTGIAAGVRRRRKSAGR
;
A
#
# COMPACT_ATOMS: atom_id res chain seq x y z
N MET A 1 -38.88 -52.04 -7.75
CA MET A 1 -38.10 -51.26 -6.75
C MET A 1 -36.82 -50.63 -7.32
N MET A 2 -36.11 -51.29 -8.25
CA MET A 2 -34.82 -50.80 -8.78
C MET A 2 -34.85 -49.40 -9.43
N ASN A 3 -35.93 -49.02 -10.11
CA ASN A 3 -36.06 -47.69 -10.74
C ASN A 3 -36.16 -46.51 -9.75
N ARG A 4 -36.53 -46.76 -8.48
CA ARG A 4 -36.57 -45.70 -7.45
C ARG A 4 -35.19 -45.40 -6.86
N ILE A 5 -34.33 -46.42 -6.79
CA ILE A 5 -32.96 -46.27 -6.27
C ILE A 5 -32.10 -45.48 -7.27
N LEU A 6 -32.19 -45.80 -8.57
CA LEU A 6 -31.53 -45.06 -9.65
C LEU A 6 -31.96 -43.58 -9.74
N ALA A 7 -33.20 -43.27 -9.35
CA ALA A 7 -33.71 -41.90 -9.33
C ALA A 7 -33.10 -41.03 -8.21
N MET A 8 -32.65 -41.64 -7.10
CA MET A 8 -32.01 -40.93 -5.98
C MET A 8 -30.48 -40.81 -6.13
N VAL A 9 -29.82 -41.73 -6.84
CA VAL A 9 -28.35 -41.70 -7.00
C VAL A 9 -27.89 -40.54 -7.90
N LYS A 10 -28.63 -40.22 -8.97
CA LYS A 10 -28.29 -39.14 -9.91
C LYS A 10 -28.12 -37.75 -9.26
N PRO A 11 -29.06 -37.24 -8.44
CA PRO A 11 -28.91 -35.93 -7.81
C PRO A 11 -27.77 -35.89 -6.78
N LEU A 12 -27.49 -37.01 -6.10
CA LEU A 12 -26.38 -37.11 -5.16
C LEU A 12 -25.03 -36.95 -5.87
N VAL A 13 -24.83 -37.66 -6.99
CA VAL A 13 -23.60 -37.57 -7.80
C VAL A 13 -23.42 -36.16 -8.36
N LEU A 14 -24.50 -35.52 -8.82
CA LEU A 14 -24.44 -34.13 -9.31
C LEU A 14 -24.06 -33.14 -8.21
N SER A 15 -24.57 -33.35 -6.99
CA SER A 15 -24.25 -32.53 -5.81
C SER A 15 -22.77 -32.65 -5.44
N ILE A 16 -22.26 -33.88 -5.35
CA ILE A 16 -20.84 -34.13 -5.04
C ILE A 16 -19.94 -33.52 -6.10
N PHE A 17 -20.28 -33.69 -7.38
CA PHE A 17 -19.51 -33.13 -8.49
C PHE A 17 -19.52 -31.59 -8.48
N ALA A 18 -20.65 -30.97 -8.13
CA ALA A 18 -20.71 -29.52 -7.98
C ALA A 18 -19.83 -29.04 -6.82
N VAL A 19 -19.89 -29.69 -5.66
CA VAL A 19 -19.07 -29.34 -4.49
C VAL A 19 -17.58 -29.48 -4.80
N THR A 20 -17.15 -30.58 -5.44
CA THR A 20 -15.74 -30.78 -5.80
C THR A 20 -15.26 -29.78 -6.85
N LEU A 21 -16.11 -29.43 -7.83
CA LEU A 21 -15.80 -28.41 -8.83
C LEU A 21 -15.60 -27.04 -8.16
N PHE A 22 -16.46 -26.66 -7.21
CA PHE A 22 -16.33 -25.39 -6.48
C PHE A 22 -15.13 -25.36 -5.52
N SER A 23 -14.75 -26.50 -4.92
CA SER A 23 -13.55 -26.56 -4.07
C SER A 23 -12.25 -26.52 -4.86
N LEU A 24 -12.23 -27.08 -6.08
CA LEU A 24 -11.04 -27.09 -6.95
C LEU A 24 -10.90 -25.82 -7.80
N ALA A 25 -12.00 -25.08 -7.99
CA ALA A 25 -11.99 -23.81 -8.71
C ALA A 25 -11.58 -22.61 -7.84
N GLN A 26 -11.15 -22.82 -6.60
CA GLN A 26 -10.57 -21.75 -5.78
C GLN A 26 -9.20 -21.41 -6.37
N SER A 27 -9.19 -20.48 -7.33
CA SER A 27 -7.98 -19.86 -7.86
C SER A 27 -7.17 -19.25 -6.71
N GLU A 28 -5.85 -19.33 -6.82
CA GLU A 28 -4.91 -18.72 -5.86
C GLU A 28 -5.42 -17.34 -5.43
N ALA A 29 -5.56 -17.14 -4.12
CA ALA A 29 -5.80 -15.83 -3.55
C ALA A 29 -4.58 -14.98 -3.89
N ARG A 30 -4.66 -14.23 -4.99
CA ARG A 30 -3.72 -13.14 -5.23
C ARG A 30 -3.83 -12.23 -4.03
N ALA A 31 -2.69 -11.91 -3.41
CA ALA A 31 -2.63 -10.84 -2.44
C ALA A 31 -3.25 -9.62 -3.11
N ASP A 32 -4.42 -9.19 -2.61
CA ASP A 32 -5.16 -8.12 -3.23
C ASP A 32 -4.28 -6.87 -3.20
N GLU A 33 -4.31 -6.12 -4.29
CA GLU A 33 -3.44 -4.98 -4.44
C GLU A 33 -3.87 -3.88 -3.48
N VAL A 34 -2.91 -3.26 -2.81
CA VAL A 34 -3.17 -2.24 -1.80
C VAL A 34 -2.89 -0.89 -2.42
N PHE A 35 -3.86 0.01 -2.36
CA PHE A 35 -3.62 1.42 -2.65
C PHE A 35 -2.97 2.09 -1.44
N LEU A 36 -1.80 2.69 -1.65
CA LEU A 36 -1.08 3.42 -0.62
C LEU A 36 -0.93 4.87 -1.01
N ALA A 37 -1.10 5.76 -0.05
CA ALA A 37 -0.88 7.19 -0.21
C ALA A 37 -0.32 7.78 1.08
N GLY A 38 0.44 8.85 0.96
CA GLY A 38 0.98 9.55 2.11
C GLY A 38 1.86 10.73 1.74
N PHE A 39 2.47 11.32 2.77
CA PHE A 39 3.45 12.38 2.65
C PHE A 39 4.58 12.17 3.65
N THR A 40 5.65 12.93 3.47
CA THR A 40 6.81 12.88 4.34
C THR A 40 7.12 14.23 4.95
N ASN A 41 7.76 14.26 6.11
CA ASN A 41 8.36 15.43 6.73
C ASN A 41 9.74 15.05 7.24
N GLY A 42 10.66 16.01 7.35
CA GLY A 42 12.04 15.72 7.67
C GLY A 42 12.65 16.77 8.59
N CYS A 43 13.66 16.37 9.36
CA CYS A 43 14.47 17.30 10.13
C CYS A 43 15.89 16.77 10.38
N PHE A 44 16.83 17.71 10.54
CA PHE A 44 18.23 17.42 10.85
C PHE A 44 18.51 17.69 12.34
N GLY A 45 19.29 16.82 12.97
CA GLY A 45 19.69 16.94 14.37
C GLY A 45 18.92 16.03 15.33
N SER A 46 19.44 15.90 16.56
CA SER A 46 18.81 15.07 17.59
C SER A 46 17.60 15.79 18.20
N GLY A 47 16.47 15.09 18.33
CA GLY A 47 15.25 15.63 18.95
C GLY A 47 14.58 16.75 18.14
N CYS A 48 14.90 16.90 16.85
CA CYS A 48 14.26 17.87 16.00
C CYS A 48 12.79 17.50 15.70
N ALA A 49 11.97 18.50 15.38
CA ALA A 49 10.61 18.30 14.93
C ALA A 49 10.57 18.22 13.39
N PRO A 50 10.09 17.11 12.79
CA PRO A 50 9.96 16.99 11.34
C PRO A 50 9.04 18.05 10.75
N GLY A 51 9.50 18.71 9.68
CA GLY A 51 8.73 19.71 8.94
C GLY A 51 8.77 19.48 7.43
N ALA A 52 8.00 20.27 6.69
CA ALA A 52 7.95 20.21 5.22
C ALA A 52 9.30 20.60 4.58
N THR A 53 10.12 21.38 5.29
CA THR A 53 11.46 21.77 4.88
C THR A 53 12.36 21.81 6.10
N ALA A 54 13.61 21.39 5.94
CA ALA A 54 14.64 21.52 6.97
C ALA A 54 15.99 21.83 6.31
N THR A 55 16.85 22.55 7.01
CA THR A 55 18.19 22.90 6.53
C THR A 55 19.24 22.67 7.61
N SER A 56 20.40 22.13 7.23
CA SER A 56 21.54 21.99 8.14
C SER A 56 22.85 21.97 7.37
N GLY A 57 23.75 22.91 7.64
CA GLY A 57 25.12 22.88 7.13
C GLY A 57 25.26 22.88 5.60
N GLY A 58 24.24 23.27 4.83
CA GLY A 58 24.23 23.20 3.37
C GLY A 58 23.39 22.05 2.81
N LEU A 59 22.90 21.14 3.66
CA LEU A 59 21.82 20.23 3.30
C LEU A 59 20.48 20.94 3.39
N THR A 60 19.61 20.70 2.41
CA THR A 60 18.20 21.12 2.46
C THR A 60 17.32 19.92 2.12
N TYR A 61 16.44 19.56 3.05
CA TYR A 61 15.36 18.61 2.83
C TYR A 61 14.12 19.36 2.36
N SER A 62 13.43 18.82 1.36
CA SER A 62 12.10 19.24 0.93
C SER A 62 11.18 18.03 0.91
N ASN A 63 10.00 18.15 1.51
CA ASN A 63 9.02 17.08 1.57
C ASN A 63 8.46 16.67 0.21
N SER A 64 7.69 15.58 0.25
CA SER A 64 7.01 15.01 -0.91
C SER A 64 5.66 14.41 -0.50
N THR A 65 4.84 14.15 -1.52
CA THR A 65 3.70 13.24 -1.45
C THR A 65 3.95 12.02 -2.31
N PHE A 66 3.33 10.88 -1.98
CA PHE A 66 3.39 9.68 -2.80
C PHE A 66 2.03 8.99 -2.83
N SER A 67 1.72 8.34 -3.93
CA SER A 67 0.51 7.52 -4.05
C SER A 67 0.61 6.48 -5.14
N GLY A 68 0.01 5.31 -4.92
CA GLY A 68 -0.24 4.33 -5.95
C GLY A 68 -0.54 2.94 -5.40
N THR A 69 -0.97 2.07 -6.32
CA THR A 69 -1.35 0.70 -6.02
C THR A 69 -0.16 -0.24 -6.16
N THR A 70 -0.04 -1.21 -5.25
CA THR A 70 0.97 -2.27 -5.36
C THR A 70 0.67 -3.20 -6.52
N ALA A 71 1.69 -3.83 -7.09
CA ALA A 71 1.54 -4.90 -8.08
C ALA A 71 2.21 -6.15 -7.52
N ASN A 72 1.44 -7.24 -7.37
CA ASN A 72 1.90 -8.48 -6.70
C ASN A 72 2.50 -8.21 -5.31
N GLY A 73 1.87 -7.33 -4.52
CA GLY A 73 2.31 -7.00 -3.16
C GLY A 73 3.58 -6.13 -3.07
N PHE A 74 4.07 -5.60 -4.20
CA PHE A 74 5.25 -4.75 -4.27
C PHE A 74 4.93 -3.35 -4.83
N ARG A 75 5.57 -2.32 -4.29
CA ARG A 75 5.60 -0.99 -4.91
C ARG A 75 6.90 -0.25 -4.57
N ALA A 76 7.60 0.24 -5.59
CA ALA A 76 8.72 1.15 -5.40
C ALA A 76 8.22 2.61 -5.26
N ILE A 77 8.94 3.41 -4.47
CA ILE A 77 8.75 4.86 -4.32
C ILE A 77 10.07 5.52 -4.68
N GLY A 78 10.10 6.30 -5.75
CA GLY A 78 11.38 6.83 -6.28
C GLY A 78 11.24 7.79 -7.47
N GLY A 79 10.21 8.62 -7.49
CA GLY A 79 10.08 9.70 -8.47
C GLY A 79 11.25 10.69 -8.41
N ASN A 80 11.46 11.41 -9.52
CA ASN A 80 12.56 12.37 -9.63
C ASN A 80 12.50 13.44 -8.54
N ALA A 81 13.67 13.91 -8.08
CA ALA A 81 13.73 15.04 -7.17
C ALA A 81 13.25 16.32 -7.85
N ASN A 82 12.40 17.06 -7.17
CA ASN A 82 11.88 18.36 -7.59
C ASN A 82 11.59 19.21 -6.34
N PRO A 83 12.61 19.83 -5.72
CA PRO A 83 12.46 20.58 -4.48
C PRO A 83 11.29 21.58 -4.52
N GLY A 84 10.48 21.60 -3.45
CA GLY A 84 9.26 22.41 -3.35
C GLY A 84 8.04 21.83 -4.07
N SER A 85 8.20 20.77 -4.87
CA SER A 85 7.11 20.10 -5.58
C SER A 85 7.43 18.62 -5.87
N ASN A 86 8.03 17.94 -4.89
CA ASN A 86 8.34 16.53 -5.01
C ASN A 86 7.07 15.68 -5.08
N PHE A 87 7.10 14.66 -5.94
CA PHE A 87 5.98 13.76 -6.14
C PHE A 87 6.46 12.33 -6.40
N ASN A 88 5.78 11.36 -5.80
CA ASN A 88 6.07 9.92 -5.88
C ASN A 88 7.47 9.52 -5.40
N ASN A 89 8.06 10.32 -4.51
CA ASN A 89 9.26 9.98 -3.74
C ASN A 89 9.03 10.31 -2.24
N LEU A 90 10.04 10.09 -1.39
CA LEU A 90 9.97 10.36 0.06
C LEU A 90 10.49 11.75 0.45
N GLY A 91 10.64 12.65 -0.50
CA GLY A 91 11.29 13.95 -0.37
C GLY A 91 12.52 14.02 -1.25
N SER A 92 13.17 15.17 -1.22
CA SER A 92 14.48 15.37 -1.85
C SER A 92 15.45 15.99 -0.88
N ILE A 93 16.71 15.63 -1.00
CA ILE A 93 17.80 16.30 -0.29
C ILE A 93 18.71 16.95 -1.33
N SER A 94 18.96 18.23 -1.15
CA SER A 94 19.96 18.98 -1.91
C SER A 94 21.17 19.26 -1.03
N LEU A 95 22.36 19.17 -1.62
CA LEU A 95 23.63 19.44 -0.95
C LEU A 95 24.29 20.63 -1.62
N SER A 96 24.54 21.69 -0.86
CA SER A 96 25.31 22.83 -1.36
C SER A 96 26.78 22.47 -1.57
N THR A 97 27.51 23.31 -2.31
CA THR A 97 28.96 23.19 -2.48
C THR A 97 29.77 23.78 -1.33
N ALA A 98 29.12 24.33 -0.30
CA ALA A 98 29.82 24.93 0.83
C ALA A 98 30.59 23.86 1.62
N PRO A 99 31.86 24.12 2.01
CA PRO A 99 32.63 23.19 2.83
C PRO A 99 31.93 22.91 4.15
N GLN A 100 31.71 21.63 4.45
CA GLN A 100 31.05 21.21 5.69
C GLN A 100 31.40 19.77 6.05
N SER A 101 31.44 19.46 7.35
CA SER A 101 31.51 18.09 7.85
C SER A 101 30.19 17.68 8.50
N TYR A 102 29.73 16.47 8.23
CA TYR A 102 28.45 15.95 8.72
C TYR A 102 28.67 14.73 9.60
N ASN A 103 28.11 14.81 10.80
CA ASN A 103 27.99 13.70 11.75
C ASN A 103 26.75 13.94 12.64
N THR A 104 25.59 14.02 12.00
CA THR A 104 24.33 14.40 12.64
C THR A 104 23.23 13.43 12.25
N PRO A 105 22.30 13.09 13.14
CA PRO A 105 21.16 12.27 12.76
C PRO A 105 20.19 13.06 11.87
N PHE A 106 19.42 12.33 11.06
CA PHE A 106 18.27 12.81 10.30
C PHE A 106 17.05 11.99 10.68
N THR A 107 15.92 12.68 10.79
CA THR A 107 14.64 12.04 11.11
C THR A 107 13.67 12.30 9.97
N LEU A 108 13.18 11.22 9.35
CA LEU A 108 12.13 11.24 8.34
C LEU A 108 10.84 10.71 8.97
N GLN A 109 9.81 11.54 9.02
CA GLN A 109 8.46 11.12 9.38
C GLN A 109 7.69 10.80 8.10
N VAL A 110 7.11 9.61 8.03
CA VAL A 110 6.21 9.20 6.97
C VAL A 110 4.81 9.12 7.56
N THR A 111 3.85 9.77 6.90
CA THR A 111 2.45 9.75 7.31
C THR A 111 1.62 9.18 6.16
N PHE A 112 1.02 8.02 6.39
CA PHE A 112 0.12 7.39 5.45
C PHE A 112 -1.28 7.98 5.58
N THR A 113 -1.89 8.24 4.44
CA THR A 113 -3.27 8.69 4.30
C THR A 113 -4.17 7.63 3.67
N ALA A 114 -3.58 6.63 3.01
CA ALA A 114 -4.23 5.39 2.62
C ALA A 114 -3.25 4.20 2.78
N PRO A 115 -3.75 2.98 3.10
CA PRO A 115 -5.15 2.63 3.37
C PRO A 115 -5.68 3.27 4.65
N GLN A 116 -7.00 3.38 4.77
CA GLN A 116 -7.62 3.85 6.01
C GLN A 116 -7.57 2.76 7.10
N GLY A 117 -7.80 3.17 8.35
CA GLY A 117 -7.87 2.23 9.47
C GLY A 117 -6.52 1.57 9.79
N ILE A 118 -5.39 2.25 9.52
CA ILE A 118 -4.08 1.79 10.00
C ILE A 118 -4.13 1.67 11.53
N ASN A 119 -3.81 0.47 12.03
CA ASN A 119 -3.88 0.18 13.45
C ASN A 119 -2.70 0.84 14.21
N GLY A 120 -2.97 1.39 15.39
CA GLY A 120 -2.00 2.12 16.20
C GLY A 120 -1.83 3.57 15.76
N SER A 121 -1.03 3.81 14.72
CA SER A 121 -0.73 5.16 14.19
C SER A 121 -0.54 5.09 12.68
N ASN A 122 -1.12 6.05 11.95
CA ASN A 122 -0.88 6.21 10.51
C ASN A 122 0.45 6.91 10.20
N SER A 123 1.17 7.37 11.22
CA SER A 123 2.50 7.94 11.10
C SER A 123 3.57 7.03 11.70
N ALA A 124 4.70 6.91 11.00
CA ALA A 124 5.90 6.26 11.49
C ALA A 124 7.13 7.14 11.27
N THR A 125 8.14 6.94 12.11
CA THR A 125 9.39 7.69 12.08
C THR A 125 10.54 6.77 11.71
N PHE A 126 11.33 7.20 10.73
CA PHE A 126 12.53 6.55 10.25
C PHE A 126 13.73 7.42 10.59
N THR A 127 14.69 6.84 11.29
CA THR A 127 15.93 7.54 11.67
C THR A 127 17.05 7.14 10.73
N ALA A 128 17.85 8.13 10.34
CA ALA A 128 19.07 7.94 9.57
C ALA A 128 20.27 8.59 10.27
N THR A 129 21.45 8.05 10.02
CA THR A 129 22.71 8.68 10.39
C THR A 129 23.29 9.37 9.16
N ILE A 130 23.54 10.68 9.23
CA ILE A 130 24.24 11.40 8.16
C ILE A 130 25.72 11.43 8.48
N THR A 131 26.52 10.91 7.56
CA THR A 131 27.97 10.96 7.60
C THR A 131 28.51 11.50 6.29
N GLY A 132 29.56 12.32 6.34
CA GLY A 132 30.19 12.80 5.12
C GLY A 132 30.93 14.11 5.30
N THR A 133 31.56 14.56 4.23
CA THR A 133 32.31 15.81 4.21
C THR A 133 32.23 16.42 2.81
N VAL A 134 32.07 17.74 2.74
CA VAL A 134 32.19 18.55 1.53
C VAL A 134 33.39 19.46 1.69
N ARG A 135 34.24 19.52 0.67
CA ARG A 135 35.45 20.34 0.63
C ARG A 135 35.29 21.55 -0.28
N SER A 136 36.15 22.54 -0.13
CA SER A 136 36.10 23.82 -0.87
C SER A 136 36.44 23.72 -2.35
N ASP A 137 36.97 22.59 -2.81
CA ASP A 137 37.19 22.26 -4.21
C ASP A 137 36.01 21.51 -4.83
N ASN A 138 34.84 21.51 -4.15
CA ASN A 138 33.64 20.77 -4.53
C ASN A 138 33.83 19.25 -4.60
N THR A 139 34.81 18.71 -3.89
CA THR A 139 34.99 17.27 -3.72
C THR A 139 34.40 16.77 -2.40
N GLY A 140 34.11 15.47 -2.32
CA GLY A 140 33.54 14.82 -1.15
C GLY A 140 32.14 14.27 -1.44
N GLY A 141 31.28 14.28 -0.44
CA GLY A 141 29.92 13.78 -0.53
C GLY A 141 29.31 13.53 0.85
N VAL A 142 28.00 13.31 0.85
CA VAL A 142 27.24 12.96 2.05
C VAL A 142 26.56 11.62 1.82
N PHE A 143 26.72 10.71 2.78
CA PHE A 143 26.00 9.46 2.88
C PHE A 143 24.95 9.55 3.99
N ILE A 144 23.72 9.17 3.66
CA ILE A 144 22.59 9.15 4.58
C ILE A 144 22.16 7.70 4.71
N ASP A 145 22.52 7.12 5.86
CA ASP A 145 22.34 5.72 6.22
C ASP A 145 21.04 5.57 7.01
N PHE A 146 19.97 5.08 6.37
CA PHE A 146 18.71 4.82 7.03
C PHE A 146 18.74 3.47 7.71
N ASN A 147 18.03 3.33 8.83
CA ASN A 147 17.71 1.98 9.30
C ASN A 147 16.72 1.33 8.31
N ASN A 148 17.22 0.49 7.39
CA ASN A 148 16.40 -0.15 6.37
C ASN A 148 15.58 -1.35 6.88
N THR A 149 15.50 -1.57 8.19
CA THR A 149 14.65 -2.63 8.77
C THR A 149 13.18 -2.38 8.38
N PRO A 150 12.53 -3.28 7.63
CA PRO A 150 11.16 -3.04 7.19
C PRO A 150 10.20 -2.94 8.38
N LEU A 151 9.39 -1.88 8.41
CA LEU A 151 8.34 -1.70 9.41
C LEU A 151 7.02 -2.29 8.91
N LEU A 152 6.38 -3.11 9.73
CA LEU A 152 5.08 -3.69 9.45
C LEU A 152 3.96 -2.71 9.80
N PHE A 153 3.10 -2.45 8.82
CA PHE A 153 1.84 -1.77 9.00
C PHE A 153 0.70 -2.76 8.84
N THR A 154 -0.31 -2.62 9.68
CA THR A 154 -1.57 -3.36 9.57
C THR A 154 -2.71 -2.37 9.51
N PHE A 155 -3.74 -2.70 8.75
CA PHE A 155 -4.91 -1.84 8.61
C PHE A 155 -6.20 -2.67 8.62
N THR A 156 -7.29 -2.05 9.04
CA THR A 156 -8.63 -2.62 9.02
C THR A 156 -9.63 -1.49 8.76
N ASP A 157 -10.19 -1.48 7.56
CA ASP A 157 -11.19 -0.54 7.11
C ASP A 157 -12.52 -1.27 6.84
N PRO A 158 -13.42 -1.34 7.84
CA PRO A 158 -14.71 -1.99 7.68
C PRO A 158 -15.73 -1.13 6.92
N ASN A 159 -15.47 0.17 6.76
CA ASN A 159 -16.47 1.12 6.28
C ASN A 159 -16.49 1.19 4.75
N CYS A 160 -15.37 0.87 4.09
CA CYS A 160 -15.30 0.88 2.63
C CYS A 160 -15.71 2.22 2.01
N GLU A 161 -15.47 3.31 2.74
CA GLU A 161 -15.85 4.64 2.29
C GLU A 161 -14.74 5.22 1.40
N ALA A 162 -15.13 6.09 0.46
CA ALA A 162 -14.15 6.87 -0.25
C ALA A 162 -13.37 7.71 0.76
N ASN A 163 -12.04 7.83 0.60
CA ASN A 163 -11.23 8.58 1.53
C ASN A 163 -11.77 10.03 1.65
N PRO A 164 -12.24 10.47 2.84
CA PRO A 164 -12.87 11.77 3.01
C PRO A 164 -11.81 12.89 3.05
N GLU A 165 -10.53 12.55 2.95
CA GLU A 165 -9.46 13.55 2.89
C GLU A 165 -9.65 14.45 1.66
N PRO A 166 -9.83 15.77 1.86
CA PRO A 166 -10.14 16.71 0.78
C PRO A 166 -8.93 17.05 -0.10
N GLN A 167 -7.75 16.54 0.23
CA GLN A 167 -6.50 16.85 -0.46
C GLN A 167 -5.92 15.60 -1.13
N PRO A 168 -5.40 15.73 -2.38
CA PRO A 168 -4.62 14.67 -3.00
C PRO A 168 -3.40 14.30 -2.13
N PRO A 169 -2.91 13.05 -2.21
CA PRO A 169 -3.15 12.14 -3.33
C PRO A 169 -4.12 10.97 -3.06
N SER A 170 -4.78 10.95 -1.91
CA SER A 170 -5.67 9.86 -1.49
C SER A 170 -7.16 10.09 -1.80
N ALA A 171 -7.54 11.34 -2.07
CA ALA A 171 -8.93 11.77 -2.26
C ALA A 171 -9.67 10.93 -3.30
N GLY A 172 -10.82 10.37 -2.90
CA GLY A 172 -11.72 9.61 -3.79
C GLY A 172 -11.33 8.14 -4.03
N ASN A 173 -10.19 7.68 -3.52
CA ASN A 173 -9.85 6.25 -3.55
C ASN A 173 -10.53 5.54 -2.36
N THR A 174 -11.09 4.36 -2.63
CA THR A 174 -11.70 3.50 -1.62
C THR A 174 -10.74 2.38 -1.26
N THR A 175 -10.41 2.24 0.02
CA THR A 175 -9.76 1.04 0.57
C THR A 175 -10.78 0.23 1.35
N CYS A 176 -10.65 -1.10 1.38
CA CYS A 176 -11.70 -1.98 1.91
C CYS A 176 -11.13 -3.21 2.58
N GLY A 177 -11.53 -3.49 3.81
CA GLY A 177 -11.16 -4.70 4.51
C GLY A 177 -9.86 -4.57 5.30
N SER A 178 -9.20 -5.70 5.54
CA SER A 178 -8.03 -5.75 6.41
C SER A 178 -6.83 -6.29 5.67
N GLY A 179 -5.66 -5.78 6.04
CA GLY A 179 -4.42 -6.11 5.34
C GLY A 179 -3.19 -5.68 6.10
N SER A 180 -2.05 -5.91 5.45
CA SER A 180 -0.76 -5.48 5.95
C SER A 180 0.21 -5.20 4.82
N PHE A 181 1.25 -4.43 5.12
CA PHE A 181 2.39 -4.22 4.24
C PHE A 181 3.64 -3.89 5.05
N PHE A 182 4.81 -4.15 4.49
CA PHE A 182 6.08 -3.69 5.04
C PHE A 182 6.55 -2.45 4.28
N PHE A 183 7.14 -1.49 4.97
CA PHE A 183 7.72 -0.30 4.38
C PHE A 183 9.16 -0.11 4.85
N SER A 184 10.04 0.27 3.92
CA SER A 184 11.44 0.58 4.18
C SER A 184 11.90 1.77 3.33
N VAL A 185 12.91 2.48 3.84
CA VAL A 185 13.55 3.63 3.17
C VAL A 185 14.94 3.17 2.73
N ASN A 186 15.37 3.58 1.55
CA ASN A 186 16.69 3.25 1.02
C ASN A 186 17.73 4.30 1.42
N ASP A 187 18.98 3.88 1.54
CA ASP A 187 20.11 4.78 1.74
C ASP A 187 20.34 5.65 0.51
N VAL A 188 21.01 6.78 0.72
CA VAL A 188 21.36 7.68 -0.37
C VAL A 188 22.74 8.30 -0.20
N SER A 189 23.42 8.48 -1.33
CA SER A 189 24.65 9.26 -1.43
C SER A 189 24.41 10.49 -2.29
N ILE A 190 25.06 11.60 -1.94
CA ILE A 190 24.87 12.90 -2.58
C ILE A 190 26.22 13.56 -2.80
N ASP A 191 26.50 13.96 -4.03
CA ASP A 191 27.66 14.78 -4.34
C ASP A 191 27.35 16.29 -4.14
N PRO A 192 28.36 17.13 -3.88
CA PRO A 192 28.16 18.57 -3.76
C PRO A 192 27.50 19.19 -5.00
N GLY A 193 26.51 20.06 -4.78
CA GLY A 193 25.74 20.72 -5.84
C GLY A 193 24.61 19.87 -6.44
N GLN A 194 24.40 18.65 -5.96
CA GLN A 194 23.33 17.77 -6.45
C GLN A 194 22.07 17.84 -5.59
N THR A 195 20.97 17.40 -6.19
CA THR A 195 19.72 17.09 -5.52
C THR A 195 19.34 15.67 -5.87
N VAL A 196 19.04 14.87 -4.86
CA VAL A 196 18.63 13.47 -5.03
C VAL A 196 17.27 13.22 -4.35
N PRO A 197 16.46 12.30 -4.89
CA PRO A 197 15.22 11.90 -4.24
C PRO A 197 15.53 10.90 -3.13
N LEU A 198 14.79 10.99 -2.04
CA LEU A 198 14.70 9.90 -1.07
C LEU A 198 13.77 8.82 -1.64
N THR A 199 14.23 7.57 -1.63
CA THR A 199 13.50 6.45 -2.20
C THR A 199 13.17 5.42 -1.13
N GLY A 200 12.19 4.59 -1.40
CA GLY A 200 11.79 3.51 -0.51
C GLY A 200 10.96 2.48 -1.25
N GLN A 201 10.46 1.52 -0.51
CA GLN A 201 9.70 0.41 -1.08
C GLN A 201 8.69 -0.14 -0.09
N ILE A 202 7.62 -0.66 -0.69
CA ILE A 202 6.54 -1.38 -0.03
C ILE A 202 6.61 -2.83 -0.51
N THR A 203 6.57 -3.78 0.42
CA THR A 203 6.67 -5.22 0.14
C THR A 203 5.67 -6.00 0.96
N GLY A 204 5.28 -7.19 0.48
CA GLY A 204 4.35 -8.06 1.19
C GLY A 204 2.99 -7.42 1.42
N ALA A 205 2.62 -6.45 0.58
CA ALA A 205 1.31 -5.82 0.66
C ALA A 205 0.24 -6.84 0.30
N GLN A 206 -0.70 -7.01 1.21
CA GLN A 206 -1.82 -7.92 1.06
C GLN A 206 -3.05 -7.31 1.70
N GLN A 207 -4.18 -7.47 1.04
CA GLN A 207 -5.48 -7.11 1.58
C GLN A 207 -6.42 -8.28 1.39
N SER A 208 -7.19 -8.57 2.44
CA SER A 208 -8.33 -9.46 2.33
C SER A 208 -9.50 -8.58 1.91
N SER A 209 -9.97 -8.77 0.68
CA SER A 209 -11.25 -8.22 0.28
C SER A 209 -12.29 -8.68 1.29
N VAL A 210 -13.06 -7.77 1.87
CA VAL A 210 -14.20 -8.14 2.70
C VAL A 210 -15.05 -9.07 1.84
N PRO A 211 -15.22 -10.36 2.21
CA PRO A 211 -16.04 -11.26 1.42
C PRO A 211 -17.39 -10.57 1.24
N GLU A 212 -17.93 -10.49 0.03
CA GLU A 212 -19.31 -10.04 -0.16
C GLU A 212 -20.23 -11.22 0.17
N PRO A 213 -20.53 -11.52 1.45
CA PRO A 213 -21.03 -12.84 1.82
C PRO A 213 -22.52 -12.92 1.52
N ALA A 214 -23.18 -11.77 1.42
CA ALA A 214 -24.59 -11.64 1.15
C ALA A 214 -24.84 -11.53 -0.36
N THR A 215 -24.09 -10.75 -1.13
CA THR A 215 -24.45 -10.46 -2.53
C THR A 215 -24.38 -11.69 -3.42
N LEU A 216 -23.32 -12.50 -3.30
CA LEU A 216 -23.18 -13.73 -4.10
C LEU A 216 -24.16 -14.82 -3.65
N LEU A 217 -24.41 -14.92 -2.34
CA LEU A 217 -25.43 -15.81 -1.80
C LEU A 217 -26.84 -15.38 -2.27
N LEU A 218 -27.14 -14.08 -2.23
CA LEU A 218 -28.42 -13.51 -2.64
C LEU A 218 -28.63 -13.61 -4.15
N LEU A 219 -27.56 -13.45 -4.94
CA LEU A 219 -27.56 -13.70 -6.37
C LEU A 219 -27.78 -15.18 -6.67
N GLY A 220 -27.08 -16.08 -5.97
CA GLY A 220 -27.24 -17.53 -6.10
C GLY A 220 -28.65 -18.00 -5.72
N THR A 221 -29.19 -17.51 -4.60
CA THR A 221 -30.56 -17.79 -4.16
C THR A 221 -31.60 -17.16 -5.09
N GLY A 222 -31.35 -15.96 -5.63
CA GLY A 222 -32.19 -15.32 -6.63
C GLY A 222 -32.28 -16.13 -7.93
N LEU A 223 -31.14 -16.57 -8.46
CA LEU A 223 -31.06 -17.40 -9.67
C LEU A 223 -31.74 -18.76 -9.48
N THR A 224 -31.54 -19.41 -8.33
CA THR A 224 -32.23 -20.67 -8.02
C THR A 224 -33.75 -20.48 -7.87
N GLY A 225 -34.19 -19.37 -7.28
CA GLY A 225 -35.60 -18.98 -7.24
C GLY A 225 -36.21 -18.83 -8.64
N ILE A 226 -35.51 -18.13 -9.55
CA ILE A 226 -35.94 -17.96 -10.95
C ILE A 226 -36.02 -19.31 -11.67
N ALA A 227 -34.99 -20.15 -11.54
CA ALA A 227 -34.96 -21.46 -12.17
C ALA A 227 -36.11 -22.37 -11.69
N ALA A 228 -36.40 -22.37 -10.38
CA ALA A 228 -37.53 -23.09 -9.79
C ALA A 228 -38.88 -22.56 -10.33
N GLY A 229 -39.03 -21.24 -10.43
CA GLY A 229 -40.21 -20.59 -10.99
C GLY A 229 -40.48 -20.97 -12.45
N VAL A 230 -39.46 -20.92 -13.31
CA VAL A 230 -39.56 -21.31 -14.73
C VAL A 230 -39.97 -22.78 -14.87
N ARG A 231 -39.40 -23.67 -14.05
CA ARG A 231 -39.75 -25.10 -14.05
C ARG A 231 -41.21 -25.34 -13.68
N ARG A 232 -41.74 -24.58 -12.71
CA ARG A 232 -43.16 -24.66 -12.31
C ARG A 232 -44.10 -24.21 -13.43
N ARG A 233 -43.75 -23.14 -14.15
CA ARG A 233 -44.52 -22.65 -15.31
C ARG A 233 -44.55 -23.68 -16.44
N ARG A 234 -43.42 -24.28 -16.80
CA ARG A 234 -43.36 -25.32 -17.85
C ARG A 234 -44.22 -26.55 -17.52
N LYS A 235 -44.26 -26.98 -16.26
CA LYS A 235 -45.16 -28.09 -15.84
C LYS A 235 -46.64 -27.71 -15.93
N SER A 236 -46.98 -26.43 -15.81
CA SER A 236 -48.36 -25.97 -15.84
C SER A 236 -48.87 -25.73 -17.27
N ALA A 237 -47.99 -25.47 -18.23
CA ALA A 237 -48.33 -25.26 -19.64
C ALA A 237 -48.33 -26.55 -20.50
N GLY A 238 -47.88 -27.68 -19.95
CA GLY A 238 -47.87 -28.99 -20.63
C GLY A 238 -49.04 -29.90 -20.24
N ARG A 239 -50.09 -29.34 -19.62
CA ARG A 239 -51.39 -29.98 -19.37
C ARG A 239 -52.44 -29.20 -20.12
#